data_AF-A0A7Y3J6T0-F1
#
_entry.id   AF-A0A7Y3J6T0-F1
#
_cell.length_a   1.000
_cell.length_b   1.000
_cell.length_c   1.000
_cell.angle_alpha   90.00
_cell.angle_beta   90.00
_cell.angle_gamma   90.00
#
_symmetry.space_group_name_H-M   'P 1'
#
loop_
_entity.id
_entity.type
_entity.pdbx_description
1 polymer ?
#
loop_
_entity_poly.entity_id
_entity_poly.type
_entity_poly.pdbx_seq_one_letter_code
_entity_poly.pdbx_strand_id
1 'polypeptide(L)'
;MPFPGGSKAMMGTNPLAFAAPIPGRAPLLVDLALSLVARSKIVAAQKAGRKIPADWAIDAHGTATDDPAAALAGALQPVGGAKGAALALMVEVLCAALVGARYGWEASSFLDDRGDSPGVGQMLIALDPGAFAGPGYGPRMLDLVGAVGAEAGVRLPGDRRLASRERVRTEGLAIAPDLHHQIEELAAELERK
;
A
#
# COMPACT_ATOMS: atom_id res chain seq x y z
N MET A 1 7.78 -5.08 9.36
CA MET A 1 8.47 -6.07 8.50
C MET A 1 9.90 -6.24 8.98
N PRO A 2 10.40 -7.48 9.07
CA PRO A 2 11.80 -7.75 9.39
C PRO A 2 12.71 -7.53 8.18
N PHE A 3 14.01 -7.31 8.44
CA PHE A 3 15.05 -7.39 7.42
C PHE A 3 15.54 -8.85 7.31
N PRO A 4 16.01 -9.32 6.13
CA PRO A 4 16.51 -10.68 5.96
C PRO A 4 17.51 -11.11 7.05
N GLY A 5 17.28 -12.27 7.65
CA GLY A 5 18.06 -12.80 8.77
C GLY A 5 17.61 -12.34 10.16
N GLY A 6 16.65 -11.42 10.26
CA GLY A 6 16.04 -10.99 11.52
C GLY A 6 14.57 -11.39 11.66
N SER A 7 14.04 -11.27 12.88
CA SER A 7 12.63 -11.54 13.22
C SER A 7 11.89 -10.30 13.77
N LYS A 8 12.61 -9.23 14.11
CA LYS A 8 12.01 -8.00 14.66
C LYS A 8 11.30 -7.20 13.57
N ALA A 9 10.11 -6.69 13.88
CA ALA A 9 9.40 -5.75 13.02
C ALA A 9 10.11 -4.37 13.05
N MET A 10 11.05 -4.16 12.14
CA MET A 10 11.80 -2.89 12.05
C MET A 10 11.08 -1.87 11.15
N MET A 11 10.63 -2.29 9.97
CA MET A 11 10.07 -1.36 8.97
C MET A 11 8.54 -1.43 8.91
N GLY A 12 7.88 -0.37 8.47
CA GLY A 12 6.46 -0.41 8.12
C GLY A 12 6.17 -1.27 6.88
N THR A 13 4.98 -1.15 6.30
CA THR A 13 4.67 -1.73 4.97
C THR A 13 5.30 -0.93 3.82
N ASN A 14 5.83 0.26 4.13
CA ASN A 14 6.66 1.13 3.30
C ASN A 14 6.23 1.16 1.83
N PRO A 15 5.04 1.71 1.54
CA PRO A 15 4.49 1.66 0.19
C PRO A 15 5.30 2.48 -0.81
N LEU A 16 5.22 2.08 -2.08
CA LEU A 16 5.74 2.82 -3.23
C LEU A 16 4.60 3.08 -4.21
N ALA A 17 4.50 4.33 -4.64
CA ALA A 17 3.60 4.75 -5.70
C ALA A 17 4.39 5.37 -6.85
N PHE A 18 3.96 5.09 -8.08
CA PHE A 18 4.54 5.65 -9.29
C PHE A 18 3.42 5.93 -10.29
N ALA A 19 3.48 7.09 -10.93
CA ALA A 19 2.56 7.45 -11.98
C ALA A 19 3.31 8.02 -13.19
N ALA A 20 2.86 7.66 -14.38
CA ALA A 20 3.41 8.17 -15.64
C ALA A 20 2.27 8.55 -16.61
N PRO A 21 2.28 9.76 -17.18
CA PRO A 21 1.25 10.17 -18.13
C PRO A 21 1.28 9.31 -19.40
N ILE A 22 0.11 8.94 -19.93
CA ILE A 22 -0.01 8.26 -21.21
C ILE A 22 -0.84 9.15 -22.14
N PRO A 23 -0.34 9.52 -23.33
CA PRO A 23 -1.13 10.34 -24.26
C PRO A 23 -2.50 9.73 -24.56
N GLY A 24 -3.55 10.55 -24.50
CA GLY A 24 -4.91 10.16 -24.90
C GLY A 24 -5.64 9.21 -23.94
N ARG A 25 -5.08 8.85 -22.78
CA ARG A 25 -5.75 8.01 -21.77
C ARG A 25 -5.31 8.32 -20.34
N ALA A 26 -5.93 7.67 -19.38
CA ALA A 26 -5.55 7.76 -17.98
C ALA A 26 -4.08 7.31 -17.77
N PRO A 27 -3.37 7.87 -16.78
CA PRO A 27 -1.95 7.56 -16.54
C PRO A 27 -1.75 6.10 -16.11
N LEU A 28 -0.55 5.59 -16.35
CA LEU A 28 -0.08 4.37 -15.68
C LEU A 28 -0.01 4.67 -14.18
N LEU A 29 -0.57 3.79 -13.34
CA LEU A 29 -0.59 3.99 -11.90
C LEU A 29 -0.18 2.71 -11.15
N VAL A 30 0.98 2.76 -10.53
CA VAL A 30 1.47 1.74 -9.61
C VAL A 30 1.26 2.26 -8.19
N ASP A 31 0.65 1.44 -7.34
CA ASP A 31 0.44 1.70 -5.92
C ASP A 31 0.44 0.36 -5.19
N LEU A 32 1.53 0.10 -4.47
CA LEU A 32 1.79 -1.16 -3.78
C LEU A 32 2.44 -0.94 -2.41
N ALA A 33 2.04 -1.76 -1.45
CA ALA A 33 2.82 -1.99 -0.25
C ALA A 33 4.01 -2.91 -0.56
N LEU A 34 5.10 -2.77 0.18
CA LEU A 34 6.25 -3.67 0.09
C LEU A 34 6.15 -4.87 1.05
N SER A 35 5.04 -4.98 1.78
CA SER A 35 4.63 -6.21 2.44
C SER A 35 3.96 -7.17 1.46
N LEU A 36 4.22 -8.47 1.62
CA LEU A 36 3.63 -9.53 0.80
C LEU A 36 2.09 -9.50 0.84
N VAL A 37 1.53 -9.13 1.99
CA VAL A 37 0.09 -8.97 2.17
C VAL A 37 -0.23 -7.69 2.96
N ALA A 38 -1.42 -7.13 2.73
CA ALA A 38 -1.93 -6.05 3.57
C ALA A 38 -2.37 -6.58 4.95
N ARG A 39 -2.03 -5.84 6.02
CA ARG A 39 -2.44 -6.18 7.41
C ARG A 39 -3.95 -6.39 7.55
N SER A 40 -4.75 -5.60 6.83
CA SER A 40 -6.22 -5.70 6.85
C SER A 40 -6.75 -7.06 6.40
N LYS A 41 -6.03 -7.78 5.52
CA LYS A 41 -6.42 -9.14 5.12
C LYS A 41 -6.23 -10.14 6.26
N ILE A 42 -5.21 -9.97 7.09
CA ILE A 42 -4.99 -10.81 8.28
C ILE A 42 -6.06 -10.53 9.33
N VAL A 43 -6.38 -9.25 9.57
CA VAL A 43 -7.48 -8.85 10.46
C VAL A 43 -8.82 -9.43 9.99
N ALA A 44 -9.09 -9.39 8.68
CA ALA A 44 -10.30 -9.98 8.11
C ALA A 44 -10.33 -11.51 8.30
N ALA A 45 -9.21 -12.21 8.11
CA ALA A 45 -9.11 -13.64 8.36
C ALA A 45 -9.33 -13.99 9.85
N GLN A 46 -8.76 -13.21 10.77
CA GLN A 46 -8.98 -13.35 12.21
C GLN A 46 -10.46 -13.22 12.57
N LYS A 47 -11.12 -12.15 12.09
CA LYS A 47 -12.56 -11.93 12.30
C LYS A 47 -13.42 -13.05 11.73
N ALA A 48 -12.98 -13.66 10.63
CA ALA A 48 -13.66 -14.78 10.00
C ALA A 48 -13.31 -16.16 10.60
N GLY A 49 -12.42 -16.22 11.60
CA GLY A 49 -11.94 -17.47 12.19
C GLY A 49 -11.18 -18.37 11.20
N ARG A 50 -10.53 -17.78 10.18
CA ARG A 50 -9.81 -18.51 9.13
C ARG A 50 -8.31 -18.38 9.29
N LYS A 51 -7.59 -19.46 8.97
CA LYS A 51 -6.14 -19.47 8.82
C LYS A 51 -5.69 -18.59 7.65
N ILE A 52 -4.46 -18.09 7.73
CA ILE A 52 -3.80 -17.35 6.65
C ILE A 52 -2.71 -18.24 5.99
N PRO A 53 -2.27 -17.93 4.76
CA PRO A 53 -1.06 -18.54 4.23
C PRO A 53 0.15 -18.28 5.13
N ALA A 54 0.93 -19.33 5.42
CA ALA A 54 2.02 -19.28 6.40
C ALA A 54 3.18 -18.35 6.00
N ASP A 55 3.29 -18.00 4.71
CA ASP A 55 4.31 -17.11 4.17
C ASP A 55 3.98 -15.61 4.34
N TRP A 56 2.76 -15.27 4.76
CA TRP A 56 2.33 -13.88 4.92
C TRP A 56 3.02 -13.15 6.06
N ALA A 57 3.32 -13.86 7.14
CA ALA A 57 3.82 -13.29 8.37
C ALA A 57 4.63 -14.29 9.19
N ILE A 58 5.41 -13.75 10.11
CA ILE A 58 6.04 -14.48 11.21
C ILE A 58 5.34 -14.12 12.52
N ASP A 59 5.40 -15.02 13.48
CA ASP A 59 5.00 -14.78 14.86
C ASP A 59 6.05 -13.95 15.63
N ALA A 60 5.81 -13.74 16.93
CA ALA A 60 6.72 -13.00 17.82
C ALA A 60 8.09 -13.69 18.01
N HIS A 61 8.22 -14.97 17.67
CA HIS A 61 9.47 -15.73 17.73
C HIS A 61 10.21 -15.75 16.41
N GLY A 62 9.65 -15.16 15.35
CA GLY A 62 10.25 -15.15 14.02
C GLY A 62 9.93 -16.37 13.18
N THR A 63 8.96 -17.20 13.59
CA THR A 63 8.56 -18.42 12.89
C THR A 63 7.36 -18.14 11.99
N ALA A 64 7.37 -18.67 10.76
CA ALA A 64 6.24 -18.56 9.84
C ALA A 64 4.96 -19.12 10.48
N THR A 65 3.82 -18.44 10.31
CA THR A 65 2.58 -18.81 11.01
C THR A 65 1.34 -18.68 10.13
N ASP A 66 0.42 -19.64 10.25
CA ASP A 66 -0.90 -19.62 9.63
C ASP A 66 -2.01 -19.11 10.58
N ASP A 67 -1.66 -18.83 11.83
CA ASP A 67 -2.56 -18.24 12.82
C ASP A 67 -2.58 -16.71 12.67
N PRO A 68 -3.73 -16.10 12.32
CA PRO A 68 -3.82 -14.66 12.18
C PRO A 68 -3.55 -13.90 13.49
N ALA A 69 -3.82 -14.48 14.66
CA ALA A 69 -3.53 -13.83 15.94
C ALA A 69 -2.02 -13.75 16.18
N ALA A 70 -1.31 -14.87 16.01
CA ALA A 70 0.15 -14.92 16.07
C ALA A 70 0.80 -13.98 15.03
N ALA A 71 0.27 -13.94 13.80
CA ALA A 71 0.75 -13.05 12.75
C ALA A 71 0.61 -11.56 13.09
N LEU A 72 -0.51 -11.16 13.73
CA LEU A 72 -0.75 -9.77 14.14
C LEU A 72 0.11 -9.33 15.32
N ALA A 73 0.53 -10.28 16.16
CA ALA A 73 1.48 -10.07 17.25
C ALA A 73 2.94 -10.07 16.77
N GLY A 74 3.22 -10.69 15.62
CA GLY A 74 4.54 -10.73 15.00
C GLY A 74 4.72 -9.68 13.90
N ALA A 75 5.17 -10.11 12.72
CA ALA A 75 5.53 -9.20 11.63
C ALA A 75 5.14 -9.73 10.24
N LEU A 76 4.65 -8.83 9.39
CA LEU A 76 4.43 -9.12 7.97
C LEU A 76 5.75 -9.40 7.24
N GLN A 77 5.72 -10.34 6.30
CA GLN A 77 6.85 -10.63 5.42
C GLN A 77 6.94 -9.61 4.27
N PRO A 78 8.15 -9.20 3.84
CA PRO A 78 8.34 -8.37 2.66
C PRO A 78 8.02 -9.11 1.35
N VAL A 79 7.48 -8.39 0.36
CA VAL A 79 7.21 -8.93 -0.98
C VAL A 79 8.51 -9.35 -1.66
N GLY A 80 8.58 -10.57 -2.21
CA GLY A 80 9.81 -11.05 -2.84
C GLY A 80 11.01 -11.15 -1.87
N GLY A 81 10.75 -11.29 -0.57
CA GLY A 81 11.76 -11.50 0.47
C GLY A 81 12.80 -10.37 0.53
N ALA A 82 14.07 -10.71 0.35
CA ALA A 82 15.18 -9.76 0.48
C ALA A 82 15.07 -8.54 -0.46
N LYS A 83 14.48 -8.70 -1.64
CA LYS A 83 14.28 -7.58 -2.59
C LYS A 83 13.25 -6.58 -2.09
N GLY A 84 12.10 -7.04 -1.57
CA GLY A 84 11.11 -6.15 -0.97
C GLY A 84 11.62 -5.48 0.29
N ALA A 85 12.39 -6.19 1.11
CA ALA A 85 13.03 -5.60 2.28
C ALA A 85 14.03 -4.50 1.91
N ALA A 86 14.82 -4.70 0.86
CA ALA A 86 15.75 -3.68 0.36
C ALA A 86 15.01 -2.44 -0.16
N LEU A 87 13.91 -2.62 -0.91
CA LEU A 87 13.06 -1.51 -1.33
C LEU A 87 12.42 -0.79 -0.14
N ALA A 88 11.99 -1.52 0.89
CA ALA A 88 11.39 -0.93 2.09
C ALA A 88 12.42 -0.12 2.89
N LEU A 89 13.68 -0.57 2.90
CA LEU A 89 14.79 0.16 3.49
C LEU A 89 15.08 1.46 2.71
N MET A 90 15.02 1.44 1.38
CA MET A 90 15.13 2.68 0.60
C MET A 90 14.03 3.68 0.96
N VAL A 91 12.80 3.22 1.19
CA VAL A 91 11.70 4.08 1.65
C VAL A 91 11.96 4.65 3.04
N GLU A 92 12.48 3.86 4.00
CA GLU A 92 12.90 4.40 5.32
C GLU A 92 13.94 5.50 5.16
N VAL A 93 14.95 5.29 4.30
CA VAL A 93 15.99 6.29 4.08
C VAL A 93 15.39 7.59 3.51
N LEU A 94 14.53 7.49 2.51
CA LEU A 94 13.96 8.67 1.84
C LEU A 94 12.90 9.40 2.67
N CYS A 95 12.08 8.65 3.43
CA CYS A 95 10.90 9.18 4.10
C CYS A 95 11.07 9.36 5.60
N ALA A 96 12.07 8.73 6.24
CA ALA A 96 12.38 8.93 7.65
C ALA A 96 13.74 9.64 7.80
N ALA A 97 14.83 8.96 7.43
CA ALA A 97 16.19 9.46 7.69
C ALA A 97 16.47 10.83 7.04
N LEU A 98 16.14 10.98 5.75
CA LEU A 98 16.45 12.18 4.97
C LEU A 98 15.68 13.41 5.45
N VAL A 99 14.46 13.23 5.92
CA VAL A 99 13.55 14.33 6.32
C VAL A 99 13.47 14.51 7.84
N GLY A 100 14.21 13.70 8.62
CA GLY A 100 14.21 13.73 10.08
C GLY A 100 12.92 13.25 10.73
N ALA A 101 12.16 12.38 10.06
CA ALA A 101 10.94 11.78 10.59
C ALA A 101 11.23 10.45 11.30
N ARG A 102 10.23 9.94 12.04
CA ARG A 102 10.34 8.67 12.78
C ARG A 102 10.48 7.47 11.84
N TYR A 103 11.37 6.55 12.18
CA TYR A 103 11.46 5.25 11.53
C TYR A 103 10.24 4.38 11.85
N GLY A 104 10.03 3.32 11.06
CA GLY A 104 8.94 2.36 11.29
C GLY A 104 8.86 1.78 12.72
N TRP A 105 9.98 1.61 13.41
CA TRP A 105 10.01 1.12 14.81
C TRP A 105 9.84 2.21 15.86
N GLU A 106 9.92 3.49 15.48
CA GLU A 106 9.74 4.65 16.35
C GLU A 106 8.33 5.22 16.25
N ALA A 107 7.65 4.97 15.14
CA ALA A 107 6.29 5.43 14.88
C ALA A 107 5.29 4.82 15.88
N SER A 108 4.37 5.66 16.35
CA SER A 108 3.20 5.20 17.11
C SER A 108 2.18 4.52 16.19
N SER A 109 1.08 4.07 16.78
CA SER A 109 0.02 3.33 16.09
C SER A 109 -0.67 4.15 15.00
N PHE A 110 -0.95 3.52 13.86
CA PHE A 110 -1.86 4.05 12.82
C PHE A 110 -3.30 3.54 12.97
N LEU A 111 -3.56 2.71 13.99
CA LEU A 111 -4.80 1.94 14.12
C LEU A 111 -5.70 2.43 15.26
N ASP A 112 -5.18 3.30 16.13
CA ASP A 112 -5.90 3.94 17.20
C ASP A 112 -5.36 5.36 17.41
N ASP A 113 -6.08 6.15 18.20
CA ASP A 113 -5.76 7.54 18.56
C ASP A 113 -4.92 7.62 19.85
N ARG A 114 -4.34 6.50 20.28
CA ARG A 114 -3.56 6.43 21.51
C ARG A 114 -2.12 6.87 21.26
N GLY A 115 -1.72 7.90 21.98
CA GLY A 115 -0.37 8.46 21.93
C GLY A 115 -0.25 9.60 20.91
N ASP A 116 0.98 10.03 20.65
CA ASP A 116 1.25 11.12 19.71
C ASP A 116 1.04 10.66 18.26
N SER A 117 0.98 11.63 17.34
CA SER A 117 1.06 11.36 15.90
C SER A 117 2.19 10.37 15.57
N PRO A 118 1.98 9.43 14.61
CA PRO A 118 3.02 8.51 14.15
C PRO A 118 4.32 9.20 13.74
N GLY A 119 4.27 10.48 13.35
CA GLY A 119 5.48 11.28 13.11
C GLY A 119 6.33 10.75 11.94
N VAL A 120 5.72 10.01 11.02
CA VAL A 120 6.37 9.51 9.81
C VAL A 120 6.48 10.61 8.75
N GLY A 121 7.40 10.43 7.80
CA GLY A 121 7.54 11.34 6.66
C GLY A 121 7.07 10.73 5.35
N GLN A 122 7.05 11.56 4.31
CA GLN A 122 6.72 11.19 2.95
C GLN A 122 7.65 11.93 1.99
N MET A 123 8.11 11.24 0.95
CA MET A 123 8.86 11.83 -0.15
C MET A 123 8.00 11.85 -1.41
N LEU A 124 7.98 12.98 -2.12
CA LEU A 124 7.36 13.12 -3.44
C LEU A 124 8.42 13.58 -4.44
N ILE A 125 8.51 12.88 -5.56
CA ILE A 125 9.43 13.20 -6.66
C ILE A 125 8.59 13.41 -7.92
N ALA A 126 8.73 14.59 -8.54
CA ALA A 126 8.10 14.92 -9.80
C ALA A 126 9.17 15.15 -10.86
N LEU A 127 9.03 14.48 -12.00
CA LEU A 127 9.93 14.59 -13.14
C LEU A 127 9.14 15.09 -14.34
N ASP A 128 9.60 16.17 -14.97
CA ASP A 128 8.99 16.66 -16.21
C ASP A 128 9.51 15.84 -17.41
N PRO A 129 8.70 14.97 -18.03
CA PRO A 129 9.13 14.21 -19.19
C PRO A 129 9.52 15.11 -20.38
N GLY A 130 8.98 16.33 -20.45
CA GLY A 130 9.31 17.35 -21.45
C GLY A 130 10.76 17.80 -21.36
N ALA A 131 11.30 17.94 -20.14
CA ALA A 131 12.69 18.29 -19.90
C ALA A 131 13.69 17.16 -20.24
N PHE A 132 13.22 15.91 -20.36
CA PHE A 132 14.04 14.76 -20.74
C PHE A 132 13.85 14.41 -22.22
N ALA A 133 12.80 13.65 -22.53
CA ALA A 133 12.56 13.13 -23.88
C ALA A 133 11.76 14.09 -24.76
N GLY A 134 11.22 15.19 -24.20
CA GLY A 134 10.46 16.18 -24.95
C GLY A 134 9.30 15.55 -25.72
N PRO A 135 9.10 15.92 -27.00
CA PRO A 135 8.08 15.32 -27.86
C PRO A 135 8.20 13.79 -28.03
N GLY A 136 9.37 13.21 -27.77
CA GLY A 136 9.62 11.77 -27.90
C GLY A 136 9.02 10.92 -26.78
N TYR A 137 8.63 11.51 -25.65
CA TYR A 137 8.06 10.77 -24.51
C TYR A 137 6.76 10.04 -24.90
N GLY A 138 5.83 10.77 -25.51
CA GLY A 138 4.49 10.26 -25.81
C GLY A 138 4.49 8.98 -26.65
N PRO A 139 5.14 8.97 -27.83
CA PRO A 139 5.24 7.77 -28.67
C PRO A 139 5.88 6.58 -27.92
N ARG A 140 6.98 6.81 -27.20
CA ARG A 140 7.67 5.74 -26.45
C ARG A 140 6.82 5.16 -25.34
N MET A 141 6.00 6.00 -24.70
CA MET A 141 5.09 5.56 -23.65
C MET A 141 3.93 4.75 -24.23
N LEU A 142 3.39 5.15 -25.38
CA LEU A 142 2.38 4.38 -26.13
C LEU A 142 2.93 3.03 -26.60
N ASP A 143 4.16 2.99 -27.13
CA ASP A 143 4.83 1.75 -27.53
C ASP A 143 4.96 0.78 -26.35
N LEU A 144 5.41 1.27 -25.18
CA LEU A 144 5.58 0.45 -23.99
C LEU A 144 4.26 -0.16 -23.50
N VAL A 145 3.22 0.67 -23.35
CA VAL A 145 1.92 0.15 -22.87
C VAL A 145 1.23 -0.73 -23.91
N GLY A 146 1.44 -0.45 -25.20
CA GLY A 146 0.97 -1.29 -26.30
C GLY A 146 1.63 -2.66 -26.28
N ALA A 147 2.95 -2.72 -26.10
CA ALA A 147 3.70 -3.97 -26.03
C ALA A 147 3.33 -4.81 -24.79
N VAL A 148 3.23 -4.18 -23.61
CA VAL A 148 2.84 -4.89 -22.38
C VAL A 148 1.39 -5.37 -22.45
N GLY A 149 0.49 -4.55 -23.00
CA GLY A 149 -0.94 -4.86 -23.09
C GLY A 149 -1.35 -5.70 -24.32
N ALA A 150 -0.40 -6.16 -25.13
CA ALA A 150 -0.70 -6.88 -26.38
C ALA A 150 -1.34 -8.26 -26.13
N GLU A 151 -1.05 -8.87 -25.00
CA GLU A 151 -1.57 -10.20 -24.64
C GLU A 151 -2.96 -10.10 -23.98
N ALA A 152 -3.89 -10.92 -24.46
CA ALA A 152 -5.26 -10.95 -23.96
C ALA A 152 -5.28 -11.32 -22.46
N GLY A 153 -5.98 -10.49 -21.67
CA GLY A 153 -6.10 -10.69 -20.21
C GLY A 153 -5.03 -10.00 -19.38
N VAL A 154 -3.96 -9.46 -19.99
CA VAL A 154 -3.02 -8.58 -19.29
C VAL A 154 -3.73 -7.29 -18.89
N ARG A 155 -3.45 -6.85 -17.66
CA ARG A 155 -3.97 -5.59 -17.10
C ARG A 155 -2.81 -4.75 -16.62
N LEU A 156 -2.79 -3.49 -17.05
CA LEU A 156 -1.80 -2.54 -16.58
C LEU A 156 -2.11 -2.15 -15.13
N PRO A 157 -1.07 -1.86 -14.33
CA PRO A 157 -1.25 -1.22 -13.04
C PRO A 157 -2.13 0.03 -13.16
N GLY A 158 -3.22 0.04 -12.38
CA GLY A 158 -4.19 1.14 -12.36
C GLY A 158 -5.52 0.83 -13.06
N ASP A 159 -5.55 -0.07 -14.07
CA ASP A 159 -6.74 -0.32 -14.89
C ASP A 159 -7.97 -0.69 -14.03
N ARG A 160 -7.79 -1.56 -13.04
CA ARG A 160 -8.87 -1.95 -12.12
C ARG A 160 -9.41 -0.77 -11.30
N ARG A 161 -8.52 0.11 -10.83
CA ARG A 161 -8.91 1.29 -10.02
C ARG A 161 -9.65 2.31 -10.90
N LEU A 162 -9.19 2.51 -12.13
CA LEU A 162 -9.84 3.40 -13.10
C LEU A 162 -11.24 2.90 -13.48
N ALA A 163 -11.39 1.61 -13.79
CA ALA A 163 -12.69 1.00 -14.04
C ALA A 163 -13.62 1.10 -12.83
N SER A 164 -13.11 0.85 -11.62
CA SER A 164 -13.91 1.00 -10.40
C SER A 164 -14.33 2.45 -10.14
N ARG A 165 -13.49 3.44 -10.47
CA ARG A 165 -13.81 4.86 -10.33
C ARG A 165 -14.93 5.26 -11.27
N GLU A 166 -14.87 4.83 -12.53
CA GLU A 166 -15.93 5.13 -13.49
C GLU A 166 -17.25 4.48 -13.08
N ARG A 167 -17.22 3.22 -12.66
CA ARG A 167 -18.40 2.52 -12.14
C ARG A 167 -19.02 3.25 -10.94
N VAL A 168 -18.21 3.65 -9.95
CA VAL A 168 -18.71 4.37 -8.78
C VAL A 168 -19.27 5.75 -9.15
N ARG A 169 -18.71 6.40 -10.18
CA ARG A 169 -19.20 7.69 -10.68
C ARG A 169 -20.60 7.58 -11.28
N THR A 170 -20.92 6.48 -11.96
CA THR A 170 -22.20 6.28 -12.64
C THR A 170 -23.25 5.56 -11.79
N GLU A 171 -22.83 4.59 -10.97
CA GLU A 171 -23.72 3.71 -10.18
C GLU A 171 -23.79 4.12 -8.70
N GLY A 172 -22.90 5.00 -8.25
CA GLY A 172 -22.73 5.32 -6.83
C GLY A 172 -21.79 4.35 -6.09
N LEU A 173 -21.50 4.67 -4.83
CA LEU A 173 -20.65 3.86 -3.96
C LEU A 173 -21.51 2.93 -3.11
N ALA A 174 -21.32 1.62 -3.25
CA ALA A 174 -21.95 0.66 -2.34
C ALA A 174 -21.27 0.72 -0.96
N ILE A 175 -22.05 1.00 0.08
CA ILE A 175 -21.60 1.05 1.48
C ILE A 175 -22.35 -0.05 2.24
N ALA A 176 -21.63 -0.82 3.07
CA ALA A 176 -22.24 -1.82 3.92
C ALA A 176 -23.18 -1.13 4.94
N PRO A 177 -24.38 -1.67 5.23
CA PRO A 177 -25.35 -1.03 6.12
C PRO A 177 -24.76 -0.63 7.48
N ASP A 178 -23.96 -1.52 8.10
CA ASP A 178 -23.32 -1.26 9.39
C ASP A 178 -22.34 -0.08 9.33
N LEU A 179 -21.57 0.04 8.23
CA LEU A 179 -20.65 1.15 8.05
C LEU A 179 -21.41 2.46 7.76
N HIS A 180 -22.51 2.38 7.01
CA HIS A 180 -23.36 3.56 6.76
C HIS A 180 -23.95 4.10 8.06
N HIS A 181 -24.48 3.22 8.90
CA HIS A 181 -25.02 3.57 10.22
C HIS A 181 -23.96 4.24 11.10
N GLN A 182 -22.74 3.68 11.16
CA GLN A 182 -21.63 4.27 11.91
C GLN A 182 -21.26 5.69 11.41
N ILE A 183 -21.30 5.91 10.09
CA ILE A 183 -21.04 7.23 9.51
C ILE A 183 -22.15 8.22 9.90
N GLU A 184 -23.42 7.79 9.88
CA GLU A 184 -24.56 8.63 10.27
C GLU A 184 -24.52 9.01 11.76
N GLU A 185 -24.19 8.06 12.64
CA GLU A 185 -24.03 8.31 14.07
C GLU A 185 -22.94 9.36 14.36
N LEU A 186 -21.77 9.22 13.74
CA LEU A 186 -20.66 10.16 13.86
C LEU A 186 -21.00 11.54 13.31
N ALA A 187 -21.71 11.60 12.18
CA ALA A 187 -22.16 12.88 11.61
C ALA A 187 -23.11 13.61 12.57
N ALA A 188 -24.08 12.90 13.15
CA ALA A 188 -25.01 13.47 14.11
C ALA A 188 -24.32 13.92 15.41
N GLU A 189 -23.26 13.22 15.84
CA GLU A 189 -22.44 13.65 16.99
C GLU A 189 -21.71 14.97 16.75
N LEU A 190 -21.19 15.18 15.54
CA LEU A 190 -20.49 16.40 15.18
C LEU A 190 -21.43 17.60 15.08
N GLU A 191 -22.65 17.42 14.59
CA GLU A 191 -23.66 18.49 14.51
C GLU A 191 -24.17 18.96 15.88
N ARG A 192 -24.00 18.13 16.93
CA ARG A 192 -24.38 18.47 18.32
C ARG A 192 -23.30 19.26 19.07
N LYS A 193 -22.10 19.41 18.53
CA LYS A 193 -20.98 20.16 19.12
C LYS A 193 -20.86 21.54 18.50
#